data_AF-S7NUS3-F1
#
_entry.id   AF-S7NUS3-F1
#
_cell.length_a   1.000
_cell.length_b   1.000
_cell.length_c   1.000
_cell.angle_alpha   90.00
_cell.angle_beta   90.00
_cell.angle_gamma   90.00
#
_symmetry.space_group_name_H-M   'P 1'
#
loop_
_entity.id
_entity.type
_entity.pdbx_description
1 polymer ?
#
loop_
_entity_poly.entity_id
_entity_poly.type
_entity_poly.pdbx_seq_one_letter_code
_entity_poly.pdbx_strand_id
1 'polypeptide(L)'
;MLSMFGSKARRYMILLFTRKDDLDGMEFHDYLKEAPKGIQDLMEQFRGRHCEFNNKATGAEQEAQRAQLLELVQHMVKQNKGGCYTNKMYQKVEVEIQKQIQVKQEKYRSELEREKRQLREEYEEKYRKLESKLEQEKRKAEMEREWAEREIFHRKRLEGARDEVESEQDIVNTILSILKIFLSVLSFLFKED
;
A
#
# COMPACT_ATOMS: atom_id res chain seq x y z
N MET A 1 43.91 -3.29 -19.22
CA MET A 1 43.08 -4.27 -18.48
C MET A 1 43.60 -4.50 -17.06
N LEU A 2 44.82 -5.02 -16.87
CA LEU A 2 45.38 -5.25 -15.53
C LEU A 2 45.70 -3.98 -14.75
N SER A 3 45.96 -2.87 -15.45
CA SER A 3 46.08 -1.54 -14.83
C SER A 3 44.77 -1.09 -14.17
N MET A 4 43.61 -1.51 -14.69
CA MET A 4 42.30 -1.12 -14.17
C MET A 4 41.81 -2.08 -13.07
N PHE A 5 41.98 -3.39 -13.29
CA PHE A 5 41.50 -4.43 -12.38
C PHE A 5 42.58 -4.94 -11.39
N GLY A 6 43.81 -4.43 -11.49
CA GLY A 6 44.93 -4.89 -10.68
C GLY A 6 45.40 -6.31 -11.05
N SER A 7 46.59 -6.66 -10.57
CA SER A 7 47.23 -7.96 -10.88
C SER A 7 46.44 -9.18 -10.40
N LYS A 8 45.63 -9.03 -9.32
CA LYS A 8 44.78 -10.10 -8.78
C LYS A 8 43.68 -10.55 -9.74
N ALA A 9 43.28 -9.71 -10.70
CA ALA A 9 42.27 -10.04 -11.70
C ALA A 9 42.67 -11.25 -12.55
N ARG A 10 43.98 -11.46 -12.80
CA ARG A 10 44.51 -12.61 -13.56
C ARG A 10 44.03 -13.96 -13.06
N ARG A 11 43.77 -14.08 -11.76
CA ARG A 11 43.28 -15.33 -11.16
C ARG A 11 41.86 -15.68 -11.59
N TYR A 12 41.10 -14.70 -12.09
CA TYR A 12 39.71 -14.83 -12.51
C TYR A 12 39.51 -14.70 -14.03
N MET A 13 40.60 -14.65 -14.81
CA MET A 13 40.53 -14.53 -16.26
C MET A 13 40.87 -15.86 -16.93
N ILE A 14 40.23 -16.06 -18.08
CA ILE A 14 40.43 -17.15 -19.03
C ILE A 14 40.78 -16.51 -20.37
N LEU A 15 41.76 -17.06 -21.08
CA LEU A 15 42.10 -16.63 -22.43
C LEU A 15 41.25 -17.42 -23.43
N LEU A 16 40.57 -16.73 -24.34
CA LEU A 16 39.77 -17.37 -25.37
C LEU A 16 40.37 -17.06 -26.72
N PHE A 17 40.83 -18.10 -27.40
CA PHE A 17 41.35 -18.03 -28.76
C PHE A 17 40.22 -18.32 -29.72
N THR A 18 40.01 -17.46 -30.71
CA THR A 18 39.01 -17.67 -31.74
C THR A 18 39.66 -18.24 -33.00
N ARG A 19 38.82 -18.67 -33.95
CA ARG A 19 39.26 -19.29 -35.22
C ARG A 19 40.02 -20.60 -35.00
N LYS A 20 39.48 -21.45 -34.13
CA LYS A 20 40.00 -22.81 -33.94
C LYS A 20 40.02 -23.61 -35.26
N ASP A 21 39.15 -23.28 -36.21
CA ASP A 21 39.14 -23.85 -37.56
C ASP A 21 40.44 -23.61 -38.34
N ASP A 22 41.18 -22.53 -38.05
CA ASP A 22 42.47 -22.23 -38.70
C ASP A 22 43.60 -23.18 -38.24
N LEU A 23 43.36 -24.04 -37.24
CA LEU A 23 44.34 -25.04 -36.80
C LEU A 23 44.39 -26.27 -37.72
N ASP A 24 43.42 -26.46 -38.62
CA ASP A 24 43.36 -27.58 -39.58
C ASP A 24 43.59 -28.97 -38.93
N GLY A 25 43.10 -29.15 -37.70
CA GLY A 25 43.24 -30.40 -36.94
C GLY A 25 44.54 -30.53 -36.12
N MET A 26 45.42 -29.53 -36.15
CA MET A 26 46.57 -29.42 -35.26
C MET A 26 46.11 -29.19 -33.81
N GLU A 27 46.76 -29.88 -32.88
CA GLU A 27 46.58 -29.63 -31.46
C GLU A 27 47.10 -28.23 -31.08
N PHE A 28 46.33 -27.47 -30.30
CA PHE A 28 46.70 -26.11 -29.92
C PHE A 28 48.04 -26.04 -29.17
N HIS A 29 48.36 -27.07 -28.39
CA HIS A 29 49.65 -27.18 -27.72
C HIS A 29 50.83 -27.23 -28.71
N ASP A 30 50.66 -27.86 -29.87
CA ASP A 30 51.70 -27.92 -30.90
C ASP A 30 51.82 -26.58 -31.62
N TYR A 31 50.70 -25.91 -31.90
CA TYR A 31 50.69 -24.53 -32.41
C TYR A 31 51.45 -23.57 -31.47
N LEU A 32 51.29 -23.71 -30.15
CA LEU A 32 51.97 -22.87 -29.17
C LEU A 32 53.49 -23.02 -29.15
N LYS A 33 54.04 -24.18 -29.55
CA LYS A 33 55.49 -24.40 -29.60
C LYS A 33 56.16 -23.49 -30.63
N GLU A 34 55.46 -23.21 -31.72
CA GLU A 34 55.92 -22.33 -32.81
C GLU A 34 55.50 -20.86 -32.59
N ALA A 35 54.59 -20.61 -31.64
CA ALA A 35 54.10 -19.27 -31.35
C ALA A 35 55.20 -18.36 -30.75
N PRO A 36 55.10 -17.03 -30.95
CA PRO A 36 56.03 -16.08 -30.34
C PRO A 36 56.11 -16.24 -28.82
N LYS A 37 57.32 -16.07 -28.25
CA LYS A 37 57.57 -16.23 -26.81
C LYS A 37 56.61 -15.45 -25.92
N GLY A 38 56.19 -14.26 -26.34
CA GLY A 38 55.21 -13.46 -25.60
C GLY A 38 53.84 -14.13 -25.43
N ILE A 39 53.41 -14.99 -26.36
CA ILE A 39 52.17 -15.77 -26.24
C ILE A 39 52.36 -16.93 -25.25
N GLN A 40 53.52 -17.58 -25.27
CA GLN A 40 53.88 -18.63 -24.29
C GLN A 40 53.92 -18.05 -22.87
N ASP A 41 54.58 -16.89 -22.68
CA ASP A 41 54.61 -16.17 -21.41
C ASP A 41 53.20 -15.76 -20.94
N LEU A 42 52.33 -15.40 -21.89
CA LEU A 42 50.94 -15.06 -21.59
C LEU A 42 50.16 -16.29 -21.07
N MET A 43 50.37 -17.48 -21.64
CA MET A 43 49.76 -18.72 -21.14
C MET A 43 50.15 -18.98 -19.69
N GLU A 44 51.44 -18.84 -19.36
CA GLU A 44 51.93 -19.02 -18.00
C GLU A 44 51.32 -18.02 -17.02
N GLN A 45 51.22 -16.75 -17.41
CA GLN A 45 50.62 -15.69 -16.57
C GLN A 45 49.15 -15.97 -16.21
N PHE A 46 48.43 -16.68 -17.08
CA PHE A 46 47.04 -17.08 -16.87
C PHE A 46 46.91 -18.52 -16.36
N ARG A 47 48.04 -19.14 -15.96
CA ARG A 47 48.14 -20.51 -15.42
C ARG A 47 47.55 -21.56 -16.35
N GLY A 48 47.77 -21.38 -17.65
CA GLY A 48 47.24 -22.27 -18.69
C GLY A 48 45.72 -22.27 -18.79
N ARG A 49 45.00 -21.30 -18.20
CA ARG A 49 43.55 -21.16 -18.41
C ARG A 49 43.28 -20.56 -19.78
N HIS A 50 43.06 -21.42 -20.76
CA HIS A 50 42.73 -21.03 -22.11
C HIS A 50 41.70 -21.98 -22.72
N CYS A 51 41.06 -21.53 -23.79
CA CYS A 51 40.16 -22.34 -24.60
C CYS A 51 40.16 -21.84 -26.05
N GLU A 52 40.05 -22.76 -26.99
CA GLU A 52 39.98 -22.47 -28.42
C GLU A 52 38.53 -22.61 -28.88
N PHE A 53 38.06 -21.61 -29.63
CA PHE A 53 36.69 -21.47 -30.08
C PHE A 53 36.60 -21.30 -31.59
N ASN A 54 35.90 -22.20 -32.24
CA ASN A 54 35.38 -22.04 -33.58
C ASN A 54 33.98 -21.39 -33.48
N ASN A 55 33.91 -20.08 -33.72
CA ASN A 55 32.64 -19.35 -33.65
C ASN A 55 31.65 -19.70 -34.79
N LYS A 56 32.10 -20.46 -35.81
CA LYS A 56 31.25 -20.98 -36.89
C LYS A 56 30.72 -22.38 -36.60
N ALA A 57 31.20 -23.03 -35.54
CA ALA A 57 30.79 -24.38 -35.16
C ALA A 57 29.29 -24.45 -34.86
N THR A 58 28.66 -25.55 -35.26
CA THR A 58 27.26 -25.85 -34.99
C THR A 58 27.12 -27.28 -34.47
N GLY A 59 25.97 -27.60 -33.87
CA GLY A 59 25.68 -28.95 -33.39
C GLY A 59 26.65 -29.41 -32.28
N ALA A 60 27.16 -30.64 -32.41
CA ALA A 60 27.95 -31.29 -31.36
C ALA A 60 29.25 -30.56 -31.03
N GLU A 61 29.94 -29.98 -32.03
CA GLU A 61 31.19 -29.25 -31.81
C GLU A 61 30.94 -27.95 -31.02
N GLN A 62 29.84 -27.27 -31.29
CA GLN A 62 29.46 -26.06 -30.54
C GLN A 62 29.18 -26.40 -29.07
N GLU A 63 28.42 -27.48 -28.82
CA GLU A 63 28.07 -27.89 -27.47
C GLU A 63 29.30 -28.35 -26.68
N ALA A 64 30.21 -29.09 -27.31
CA ALA A 64 31.46 -29.52 -26.70
C ALA A 64 32.34 -28.32 -26.26
N GLN A 65 32.50 -27.30 -27.12
CA GLN A 65 33.28 -26.11 -26.79
C GLN A 65 32.66 -25.29 -25.65
N ARG A 66 31.31 -25.19 -25.62
CA ARG A 66 30.58 -24.56 -24.52
C ARG A 66 30.80 -25.30 -23.21
N ALA A 67 30.68 -26.62 -23.21
CA ALA A 67 30.91 -27.45 -22.04
C ALA A 67 32.34 -27.28 -21.50
N GLN A 68 33.35 -27.28 -22.37
CA GLN A 68 34.76 -27.06 -22.00
C GLN A 68 34.97 -25.69 -21.35
N LEU A 69 34.38 -24.63 -21.89
CA LEU A 69 34.49 -23.29 -21.29
C LEU A 69 33.83 -23.24 -19.90
N LEU A 70 32.65 -23.86 -19.75
CA LEU A 70 31.95 -23.90 -18.47
C LEU A 70 32.73 -24.69 -17.42
N GLU A 71 33.33 -25.83 -17.79
CA GLU A 71 34.21 -26.60 -16.90
C GLU A 71 35.42 -25.77 -16.45
N LEU A 72 36.04 -25.03 -17.38
CA LEU A 72 37.16 -24.16 -17.07
C LEU A 72 36.77 -23.01 -16.12
N VAL A 73 35.58 -22.44 -16.30
CA VAL A 73 35.01 -21.44 -15.38
C VAL A 73 34.80 -22.05 -14.00
N GLN A 74 34.19 -23.23 -13.89
CA GLN A 74 33.96 -23.91 -12.61
C GLN A 74 35.27 -24.22 -11.89
N HIS A 75 36.27 -24.72 -12.61
CA HIS A 75 37.60 -24.98 -12.07
C HIS A 75 38.27 -23.69 -11.57
N MET A 76 38.20 -22.61 -12.36
CA MET A 76 38.71 -21.30 -11.98
C MET A 76 38.03 -20.73 -10.73
N VAL A 77 36.70 -20.87 -10.59
CA VAL A 77 35.96 -20.48 -9.39
C VAL A 77 36.39 -21.31 -8.17
N LYS A 78 36.53 -22.64 -8.33
CA LYS A 78 36.98 -23.55 -7.26
C LYS A 78 38.40 -23.19 -6.78
N GLN A 79 39.32 -22.90 -7.69
CA GLN A 79 40.67 -22.42 -7.36
C GLN A 79 40.67 -21.08 -6.61
N ASN A 80 39.66 -20.25 -6.83
CA ASN A 80 39.44 -18.99 -6.11
C ASN A 80 38.51 -19.13 -4.89
N LYS A 81 38.37 -20.35 -4.34
CA LYS A 81 37.59 -20.64 -3.12
C LYS A 81 36.10 -20.27 -3.25
N GLY A 82 35.53 -20.33 -4.45
CA GLY A 82 34.13 -19.97 -4.70
C GLY A 82 33.86 -18.46 -4.74
N GLY A 83 34.88 -17.62 -4.54
CA GLY A 83 34.74 -16.17 -4.58
C GLY A 83 34.60 -15.61 -6.00
N CYS A 84 34.04 -14.41 -6.11
CA CYS A 84 34.12 -13.60 -7.32
C CYS A 84 35.31 -12.64 -7.25
N TYR A 85 35.74 -12.13 -8.41
CA TYR A 85 36.70 -11.04 -8.43
C TYR A 85 36.10 -9.80 -7.74
N THR A 86 36.82 -9.24 -6.78
CA THR A 86 36.46 -7.99 -6.10
C THR A 86 37.67 -7.06 -6.02
N ASN A 87 37.41 -5.75 -6.06
CA ASN A 87 38.41 -4.70 -5.90
C ASN A 87 37.81 -3.54 -5.10
N LYS A 88 38.67 -2.67 -4.55
CA LYS A 88 38.32 -1.47 -3.80
C LYS A 88 37.27 -0.61 -4.50
N MET A 89 37.31 -0.53 -5.84
CA MET A 89 36.31 0.22 -6.61
C MET A 89 34.91 -0.39 -6.49
N TYR A 90 34.78 -1.72 -6.66
CA TYR A 90 33.51 -2.42 -6.47
C TYR A 90 32.98 -2.28 -5.05
N GLN A 91 33.86 -2.40 -4.05
CA GLN A 91 33.49 -2.22 -2.64
C GLN A 91 32.96 -0.80 -2.37
N LYS A 92 33.60 0.23 -2.93
CA LYS A 92 33.12 1.63 -2.79
C LYS A 92 31.75 1.82 -3.42
N VAL A 93 31.52 1.24 -4.61
CA VAL A 93 30.22 1.32 -5.28
C VAL A 93 29.14 0.63 -4.44
N GLU A 94 29.42 -0.56 -3.91
CA GLU A 94 28.49 -1.29 -3.04
C GLU A 94 28.13 -0.49 -1.78
N VAL A 95 29.13 0.11 -1.13
CA VAL A 95 28.91 0.97 0.06
C VAL A 95 28.02 2.16 -0.27
N GLU A 96 28.24 2.82 -1.41
CA GLU A 96 27.41 3.96 -1.82
C GLU A 96 25.97 3.52 -2.16
N ILE A 97 25.80 2.38 -2.83
CA ILE A 97 24.47 1.79 -3.08
C ILE A 97 23.74 1.53 -1.76
N GLN A 98 24.41 0.92 -0.78
CA GLN A 98 23.83 0.65 0.53
C GLN A 98 23.43 1.92 1.26
N LYS A 99 24.25 2.97 1.19
CA LYS A 99 23.94 4.28 1.77
C LYS A 99 22.68 4.89 1.13
N GLN A 100 22.56 4.84 -0.20
CA GLN A 100 21.39 5.35 -0.91
C GLN A 100 20.12 4.56 -0.57
N ILE A 101 20.23 3.24 -0.40
CA ILE A 101 19.12 2.39 0.06
C ILE A 101 18.64 2.83 1.44
N GLN A 102 19.56 3.04 2.38
CA GLN A 102 19.22 3.44 3.74
C GLN A 102 18.51 4.80 3.79
N VAL A 103 19.01 5.79 3.03
CA VAL A 103 18.38 7.11 2.91
C VAL A 103 16.96 7.00 2.36
N LYS A 104 16.74 6.18 1.32
CA LYS A 104 15.39 5.96 0.77
C LYS A 104 14.46 5.27 1.75
N GLN A 105 14.94 4.26 2.47
CA GLN A 105 14.14 3.55 3.47
C GLN A 105 13.67 4.47 4.59
N GLU A 106 14.57 5.33 5.10
CA GLU A 106 14.23 6.30 6.14
C GLU A 106 13.22 7.33 5.64
N LYS A 107 13.38 7.81 4.40
CA LYS A 107 12.41 8.70 3.76
C LYS A 107 11.02 8.07 3.68
N TYR A 108 10.90 6.85 3.15
CA TYR A 108 9.62 6.15 3.04
C TYR A 108 8.98 5.87 4.40
N ARG A 109 9.78 5.55 5.41
CA ARG A 109 9.30 5.38 6.78
C ARG A 109 8.72 6.68 7.33
N SER A 110 9.42 7.80 7.15
CA SER A 110 8.96 9.12 7.59
C SER A 110 7.67 9.55 6.88
N GLU A 111 7.57 9.32 5.58
CA GLU A 111 6.36 9.59 4.79
C GLU A 111 5.17 8.77 5.28
N LEU A 112 5.35 7.46 5.49
CA LEU A 112 4.31 6.58 6.01
C LEU A 112 3.85 6.99 7.42
N GLU A 113 4.78 7.40 8.29
CA GLU A 113 4.44 7.88 9.64
C GLU A 113 3.62 9.19 9.59
N ARG A 114 3.91 10.08 8.64
CA ARG A 114 3.13 11.31 8.42
C ARG A 114 1.74 11.02 7.89
N GLU A 115 1.60 10.18 6.87
CA GLU A 115 0.30 9.78 6.32
C GLU A 115 -0.57 9.12 7.39
N LYS A 116 0.00 8.19 8.18
CA LYS A 116 -0.71 7.57 9.30
C LYS A 116 -1.17 8.58 10.35
N ARG A 117 -0.39 9.65 10.60
CA ARG A 117 -0.77 10.70 11.54
C ARG A 117 -1.92 11.54 11.00
N GLN A 118 -1.81 12.01 9.76
CA GLN A 118 -2.86 12.79 9.09
C GLN A 118 -4.17 12.01 9.03
N LEU A 119 -4.11 10.73 8.68
CA LEU A 119 -5.28 9.87 8.64
C LEU A 119 -5.94 9.73 10.02
N ARG A 120 -5.14 9.55 11.08
CA ARG A 120 -5.67 9.50 12.46
C ARG A 120 -6.36 10.80 12.86
N GLU A 121 -5.71 11.94 12.62
CA GLU A 121 -6.28 13.27 12.91
C GLU A 121 -7.60 13.49 12.16
N GLU A 122 -7.66 13.09 10.89
CA GLU A 122 -8.89 13.18 10.08
C GLU A 122 -10.01 12.30 10.63
N TYR A 123 -9.70 11.07 11.03
CA TYR A 123 -10.68 10.18 11.66
C TYR A 123 -11.16 10.75 13.01
N GLU A 124 -10.26 11.22 13.86
CA GLU A 124 -10.60 11.83 15.14
C GLU A 124 -11.53 13.05 14.96
N GLU A 125 -11.25 13.92 13.99
CA GLU A 125 -12.11 15.06 13.70
C GLU A 125 -13.50 14.62 13.19
N LYS A 126 -13.55 13.62 12.30
CA LYS A 126 -14.82 13.02 11.83
C LYS A 126 -15.62 12.43 13.00
N TYR A 127 -14.97 11.72 13.90
CA TYR A 127 -15.62 11.15 15.09
C TYR A 127 -16.19 12.26 16.00
N ARG A 128 -15.41 13.31 16.31
CA ARG A 128 -15.89 14.43 17.13
C ARG A 128 -17.09 15.15 16.52
N LYS A 129 -17.08 15.36 15.20
CA LYS A 129 -18.22 15.97 14.48
C LYS A 129 -19.47 15.08 14.55
N LEU A 130 -19.32 13.78 14.37
CA LEU A 130 -20.44 12.84 14.43
C LEU A 130 -21.05 12.78 15.84
N GLU A 131 -20.20 12.73 16.87
CA GLU A 131 -20.60 12.73 18.27
C GLU A 131 -21.37 14.02 18.64
N SER A 132 -20.85 15.19 18.25
CA SER A 132 -21.51 16.48 18.49
C SER A 132 -22.89 16.56 17.81
N LYS A 133 -23.02 16.07 16.57
CA LYS A 133 -24.31 16.01 15.86
C LYS A 133 -25.30 15.08 16.55
N LEU A 134 -24.84 13.90 16.97
CA LEU A 134 -25.67 12.94 17.69
C LEU A 134 -26.21 13.55 18.99
N GLU A 135 -25.37 14.25 19.73
CA GLU A 135 -25.75 14.95 20.97
C GLU A 135 -26.78 16.07 20.70
N GLN A 136 -26.59 16.87 19.64
CA GLN A 136 -27.55 17.90 19.26
C GLN A 136 -28.93 17.32 18.89
N GLU A 137 -28.96 16.24 18.11
CA GLU A 137 -30.21 15.59 17.72
C GLU A 137 -30.93 14.96 18.93
N LYS A 138 -30.19 14.36 19.87
CA LYS A 138 -30.76 13.87 21.13
C LYS A 138 -31.42 14.98 21.93
N ARG A 139 -30.75 16.13 22.09
CA ARG A 139 -31.30 17.29 22.82
C ARG A 139 -32.54 17.87 22.15
N LYS A 140 -32.56 17.96 20.82
CA LYS A 140 -33.75 18.39 20.09
C LYS A 140 -34.93 17.44 20.31
N ALA A 141 -34.70 16.14 20.16
CA ALA A 141 -35.73 15.13 20.39
C ALA A 141 -36.26 15.14 21.83
N GLU A 142 -35.40 15.40 22.82
CA GLU A 142 -35.80 15.57 24.22
C GLU A 142 -36.67 16.81 24.42
N MET A 143 -36.26 17.97 23.90
CA MET A 143 -37.09 19.18 23.95
C MET A 143 -38.44 18.99 23.24
N GLU A 144 -38.47 18.35 22.07
CA GLU A 144 -39.72 18.05 21.36
C GLU A 144 -40.66 17.17 22.16
N ARG A 145 -40.13 16.18 22.89
CA ARG A 145 -40.92 15.33 23.80
C ARG A 145 -41.48 16.14 24.96
N GLU A 146 -40.66 16.97 25.62
CA GLU A 146 -41.11 17.84 26.71
C GLU A 146 -42.19 18.82 26.25
N TRP A 147 -42.03 19.40 25.06
CA TRP A 147 -43.03 20.27 24.45
C TRP A 147 -44.34 19.54 24.19
N ALA A 148 -44.30 18.34 23.59
CA ALA A 148 -45.48 17.52 23.34
C ALA A 148 -46.19 17.13 24.65
N GLU A 149 -45.45 16.75 25.69
CA GLU A 149 -46.01 16.46 27.02
C GLU A 149 -46.68 17.69 27.63
N ARG A 150 -46.04 18.86 27.52
CA ARG A 150 -46.58 20.13 28.01
C ARG A 150 -47.84 20.54 27.25
N GLU A 151 -47.87 20.38 25.94
CA GLU A 151 -49.07 20.61 25.13
C GLU A 151 -50.22 19.68 25.53
N ILE A 152 -49.94 18.39 25.74
CA ILE A 152 -50.92 17.42 26.23
C ILE A 152 -51.44 17.84 27.62
N PHE A 153 -50.55 18.27 28.51
CA PHE A 153 -50.92 18.75 29.85
C PHE A 153 -51.83 19.99 29.79
N HIS A 154 -51.48 20.99 28.98
CA HIS A 154 -52.30 22.19 28.81
C HIS A 154 -53.66 21.87 28.19
N ARG A 155 -53.71 20.99 27.18
CA ARG A 155 -54.97 20.54 26.58
C ARG A 155 -55.89 19.89 27.61
N LYS A 156 -55.36 18.95 28.40
CA LYS A 156 -56.12 18.29 29.49
C LYS A 156 -56.67 19.28 30.52
N ARG A 157 -55.91 20.32 30.87
CA ARG A 157 -56.40 21.38 31.78
C ARG A 157 -57.54 22.19 31.18
N LEU A 158 -57.50 22.49 29.89
CA LEU A 158 -58.59 23.21 29.22
C LEU A 158 -59.87 22.37 29.15
N GLU A 159 -59.74 21.06 28.86
CA GLU A 159 -60.87 20.11 28.90
C GLU A 159 -61.43 19.98 30.32
N GLY A 160 -60.58 19.79 31.33
CA GLY A 160 -61.01 19.70 32.73
C GLY A 160 -61.71 20.97 33.24
N ALA A 161 -61.23 22.15 32.84
CA ALA A 161 -61.90 23.41 33.21
C ALA A 161 -63.30 23.54 32.58
N ARG A 162 -63.50 22.98 31.38
CA ARG A 162 -64.83 22.90 30.78
C ARG A 162 -65.74 21.94 31.53
N ASP A 163 -65.23 20.76 31.90
CA ASP A 163 -65.99 19.77 32.68
C ASP A 163 -66.39 20.33 34.06
N GLU A 164 -65.49 21.08 34.72
CA GLU A 164 -65.76 21.77 35.99
C GLU A 164 -66.92 22.77 35.86
N VAL A 165 -66.88 23.64 34.84
CA VAL A 165 -67.93 24.63 34.55
C VAL A 165 -69.26 23.95 34.18
N GLU A 166 -69.25 22.88 33.38
CA GLU A 166 -70.47 22.13 33.04
C GLU A 166 -71.07 21.40 34.25
N SER A 167 -70.26 21.07 35.25
CA SER A 167 -70.71 20.43 36.50
C SER A 167 -71.29 21.40 37.54
N GLU A 168 -71.15 22.71 37.34
CA GLU A 168 -71.70 23.70 38.25
C GLU A 168 -73.24 23.81 38.13
N GLN A 169 -73.90 23.57 39.26
CA GLN A 169 -75.36 23.52 39.36
C GLN A 169 -76.05 24.81 38.89
N ASP A 170 -75.37 25.95 39.03
CA ASP A 170 -75.88 27.27 38.65
C ASP A 170 -76.00 27.43 37.12
N ILE A 171 -75.10 26.83 36.34
CA ILE A 171 -75.19 26.85 34.88
C ILE A 171 -76.33 25.93 34.41
N VAL A 172 -76.47 24.75 34.99
CA VAL A 172 -77.60 23.84 34.71
C VAL A 172 -78.93 24.53 35.01
N ASN A 173 -79.03 25.20 36.16
CA ASN A 173 -80.22 25.98 36.55
C ASN A 173 -80.50 27.15 35.59
N THR A 174 -79.44 27.82 35.11
CA THR A 174 -79.55 28.91 34.14
C THR A 174 -80.04 28.40 32.78
N ILE A 175 -79.49 27.31 32.27
CA ILE A 175 -79.95 26.66 31.03
C ILE A 175 -81.40 26.20 31.15
N LEU A 176 -81.77 25.55 32.26
CA LEU A 176 -83.17 25.15 32.52
C LEU A 176 -84.11 26.35 32.56
N SER A 177 -83.67 27.48 33.11
CA SER A 177 -84.46 28.71 33.15
C SER A 177 -84.66 29.31 31.74
N ILE A 178 -83.62 29.33 30.92
CA ILE A 178 -83.71 29.79 29.52
C ILE A 178 -84.62 28.88 28.70
N LEU A 179 -84.52 27.55 28.86
CA LEU A 179 -85.40 26.60 28.18
C LEU A 179 -86.87 26.78 28.58
N LYS A 180 -87.15 27.03 29.87
CA LYS A 180 -88.51 27.36 30.33
C LYS A 180 -89.05 28.62 29.64
N ILE A 181 -88.25 29.67 29.52
CA ILE A 181 -88.64 30.90 28.82
C ILE A 181 -88.91 30.60 27.35
N PHE A 182 -88.02 29.89 26.67
CA PHE A 182 -88.18 29.54 25.27
C PHE A 182 -89.44 28.68 25.01
N LEU A 183 -89.70 27.68 25.85
CA LEU A 183 -90.92 26.87 25.80
C LEU A 183 -92.18 27.72 26.04
N SER A 184 -92.12 28.69 26.96
CA SER A 184 -93.24 29.61 27.20
C SER A 184 -93.54 30.46 25.97
N VAL A 185 -92.50 30.93 25.25
CA VAL A 185 -92.65 31.70 24.01
C VAL A 185 -93.17 30.81 22.87
N LEU A 186 -92.67 29.58 22.72
CA LEU A 186 -93.20 28.61 21.75
C LEU A 186 -94.66 28.25 22.03
N SER A 187 -95.04 28.05 23.29
CA SER A 187 -96.43 27.78 23.68
C SER A 187 -97.36 28.97 23.39
N PHE A 188 -96.79 30.18 23.34
CA PHE A 188 -97.51 31.39 22.98
C PHE A 188 -97.63 31.57 21.46
N LEU A 189 -96.60 31.17 20.70
CA LEU A 189 -96.57 31.25 19.23
C LEU A 189 -97.35 30.13 18.53
N PHE A 190 -97.49 28.95 19.15
CA PHE A 190 -98.19 27.78 18.60
C PHE A 190 -99.54 27.48 19.26
N LYS A 191 -100.09 28.43 20.02
CA LYS A 191 -101.52 28.43 20.32
C LYS A 191 -102.26 28.99 19.09
N GLU A 192 -102.60 28.09 18.18
CA GLU A 192 -103.61 28.33 17.13
C GLU A 192 -105.03 28.00 17.64
N ASP A 193 -105.97 28.75 17.06
CA ASP A 193 -107.43 28.86 17.21
C ASP A 193 -108.01 29.47 18.51
#